data_AF-A0A484XLX5-F1
#
_entry.id   AF-A0A484XLX5-F1
#
_cell.length_a   1.000
_cell.length_b   1.000
_cell.length_c   1.000
_cell.angle_alpha   90.00
_cell.angle_beta   90.00
_cell.angle_gamma   90.00
#
_symmetry.space_group_name_H-M   'P 1'
#
loop_
_entity.id
_entity.type
_entity.pdbx_description
1 polymer ?
#
loop_
_entity_poly.entity_id
_entity_poly.type
_entity_poly.pdbx_seq_one_letter_code
_entity_poly.pdbx_strand_id
1 'polypeptide(L)'
;MISQALEKETHLKWVLFTFVFAVVAVFFTAIHPVTIISGDEWINLSSGRQAYPQWGGFNPIKVVPEVAFPLFGNIASSVVMPLGFTFLEAIAYLTAVLVAILVVAFLYQFYVLMRETAGLSTYTSSVMVILYLLCMFGLFRTLNNNNSPYLLWEQNLTCYYHYIVPALINGTLALYVLRMSATLKPFFYERAIFSGMLIFAIYLCVFSNIFASVVLAVMCGVVLLLNLISNRFKIVETIKAYPFHCITLAMWVISAIFEMNGGRADRMAKDHLDISGTVNAFYSLLKLTDRTFFVVLAVGLVCGVVFLLRRKSDETTEGKRYAFWVSSDFWSHYTLALILVCAKG
;
A
#
# COMPACT_ATOMS: atom_id res chain seq x y z
N MET A 1 -34.17 17.97 5.41
CA MET A 1 -33.95 16.55 5.09
C MET A 1 -32.61 16.26 4.41
N ILE A 2 -32.25 16.90 3.29
CA ILE A 2 -30.95 16.65 2.60
C ILE A 2 -29.74 17.03 3.46
N SER A 3 -29.80 18.20 4.14
CA SER A 3 -28.72 18.65 5.05
C SER A 3 -28.45 17.66 6.20
N GLN A 4 -29.50 17.18 6.86
CA GLN A 4 -29.39 16.21 7.96
C GLN A 4 -28.85 14.84 7.52
N ALA A 5 -29.19 14.39 6.30
CA ALA A 5 -28.68 13.13 5.76
C ALA A 5 -27.17 13.24 5.42
N LEU A 6 -26.75 14.36 4.85
CA LEU A 6 -25.35 14.65 4.53
C LEU A 6 -24.50 14.79 5.82
N GLU A 7 -25.06 15.45 6.84
CA GLU A 7 -24.43 15.59 8.15
C GLU A 7 -24.25 14.24 8.84
N LYS A 8 -25.26 13.37 8.81
CA LYS A 8 -25.18 12.01 9.36
C LYS A 8 -24.15 11.14 8.63
N GLU A 9 -24.05 11.25 7.31
CA GLU A 9 -23.02 10.54 6.53
C GLU A 9 -21.61 11.02 6.90
N THR A 10 -21.43 12.34 7.06
CA THR A 10 -20.15 12.95 7.44
C THR A 10 -19.74 12.52 8.85
N HIS A 11 -20.68 12.53 9.80
CA HIS A 11 -20.43 12.08 11.17
C HIS A 11 -20.02 10.60 11.23
N LEU A 12 -20.72 9.71 10.52
CA LEU A 12 -20.38 8.29 10.48
C LEU A 12 -18.97 8.04 9.94
N LYS A 13 -18.55 8.78 8.90
CA LYS A 13 -17.19 8.70 8.35
C LYS A 13 -16.15 9.08 9.42
N TRP A 14 -16.33 10.20 10.11
CA TRP A 14 -15.42 10.62 11.16
C TRP A 14 -15.33 9.60 12.30
N VAL A 15 -16.47 9.13 12.79
CA VAL A 15 -16.50 8.09 13.85
C VAL A 15 -15.75 6.84 13.41
N LEU A 16 -15.98 6.37 12.17
CA LEU A 16 -15.31 5.19 11.63
C LEU A 16 -13.79 5.35 11.61
N PHE A 17 -13.26 6.45 11.06
CA PHE A 17 -11.81 6.61 10.91
C PHE A 17 -11.12 6.97 12.21
N THR A 18 -11.78 7.66 13.14
CA THR A 18 -11.29 7.82 14.52
C THR A 18 -11.25 6.47 15.24
N PHE A 19 -12.24 5.61 15.05
CA PHE A 19 -12.23 4.24 15.60
C PHE A 19 -11.08 3.41 15.02
N VAL A 20 -10.90 3.42 13.70
CA VAL A 20 -9.76 2.76 13.03
C VAL A 20 -8.43 3.25 13.59
N PHE A 21 -8.25 4.57 13.70
CA PHE A 21 -7.06 5.17 14.26
C PHE A 21 -6.80 4.67 15.69
N ALA A 22 -7.81 4.76 16.57
CA ALA A 22 -7.71 4.39 17.96
C ALA A 22 -7.35 2.90 18.14
N VAL A 23 -8.01 2.00 17.38
CA VAL A 23 -7.72 0.56 17.44
C VAL A 23 -6.28 0.27 17.04
N VAL A 24 -5.80 0.83 15.93
CA VAL A 24 -4.44 0.58 15.44
C VAL A 24 -3.40 1.22 16.38
N ALA A 25 -3.64 2.44 16.84
CA ALA A 25 -2.76 3.13 17.78
C ALA A 25 -2.65 2.35 19.10
N VAL A 26 -3.77 1.99 19.74
CA VAL A 26 -3.76 1.20 20.99
C VAL A 26 -3.09 -0.14 20.80
N PHE A 27 -3.30 -0.80 19.66
CA PHE A 27 -2.66 -2.07 19.37
C PHE A 27 -1.13 -1.93 19.38
N PHE A 28 -0.58 -0.94 18.67
CA PHE A 28 0.86 -0.73 18.57
C PHE A 28 1.49 0.06 19.72
N THR A 29 0.72 0.65 20.63
CA THR A 29 1.27 1.28 21.84
C THR A 29 1.18 0.38 23.07
N ALA A 30 0.16 -0.48 23.18
CA ALA A 30 -0.12 -1.24 24.40
C ALA A 30 -0.14 -2.77 24.23
N ILE A 31 -0.57 -3.29 23.07
CA ILE A 31 -0.73 -4.74 22.87
C ILE A 31 0.54 -5.36 22.30
N HIS A 32 1.09 -4.76 21.25
CA HIS A 32 2.31 -5.21 20.58
C HIS A 32 3.21 -4.01 20.26
N PRO A 33 3.81 -3.38 21.29
CA PRO A 33 4.68 -2.23 21.12
C PRO A 33 5.93 -2.59 20.33
N VAL A 34 6.27 -1.74 19.37
CA VAL A 34 7.46 -1.89 18.53
C VAL A 34 8.50 -0.91 19.05
N THR A 35 9.64 -1.41 19.49
CA THR A 35 10.74 -0.59 20.02
C THR A 35 12.08 -1.04 19.45
N ILE A 36 13.13 -0.33 19.81
CA ILE A 36 14.51 -0.61 19.39
C ILE A 36 15.00 -1.85 20.12
N ILE A 37 15.42 -2.87 19.36
CA ILE A 37 15.89 -4.16 19.90
C ILE A 37 17.24 -4.62 19.32
N SER A 38 17.82 -3.89 18.37
CA SER A 38 19.01 -4.28 17.60
C SER A 38 19.92 -3.11 17.23
N GLY A 39 21.18 -3.42 16.91
CA GLY A 39 22.15 -2.44 16.45
C GLY A 39 21.79 -1.78 15.12
N ASP A 40 21.10 -2.51 14.23
CA ASP A 40 20.66 -1.98 12.94
C ASP A 40 19.69 -0.80 13.10
N GLU A 41 18.80 -0.86 14.09
CA GLU A 41 17.86 0.23 14.38
C GLU A 41 18.59 1.47 14.89
N TRP A 42 19.59 1.32 15.76
CA TRP A 42 20.43 2.42 16.23
C TRP A 42 21.21 3.09 15.09
N ILE A 43 21.75 2.29 14.17
CA ILE A 43 22.43 2.81 12.98
C ILE A 43 21.45 3.62 12.14
N ASN A 44 20.29 3.06 11.77
CA ASN A 44 19.33 3.75 10.92
C ASN A 44 18.74 5.03 11.57
N LEU A 45 18.58 5.05 12.89
CA LEU A 45 18.12 6.24 13.61
C LEU A 45 19.17 7.36 13.67
N SER A 46 20.45 7.03 13.55
CA SER A 46 21.56 7.98 13.64
C SER A 46 22.16 8.36 12.27
N SER A 47 22.06 7.49 11.27
CA SER A 47 22.61 7.72 9.94
C SER A 47 21.57 8.33 9.00
N GLY A 48 21.82 9.56 8.54
CA GLY A 48 21.07 10.15 7.44
C GLY A 48 21.58 9.68 6.09
N ARG A 49 20.67 9.50 5.12
CA ARG A 49 21.02 9.38 3.69
C ARG A 49 20.65 10.62 2.90
N GLN A 50 21.13 10.67 1.67
CA GLN A 50 20.66 11.64 0.68
C GLN A 50 19.25 11.29 0.19
N ALA A 51 18.43 12.31 -0.09
CA ALA A 51 17.04 12.16 -0.50
C ALA A 51 16.84 11.72 -1.97
N TYR A 52 17.84 11.08 -2.57
CA TYR A 52 17.83 10.53 -3.93
C TYR A 52 18.35 9.07 -3.95
N PRO A 53 17.96 8.25 -4.94
CA PRO A 53 18.45 6.88 -5.06
C PRO A 53 19.97 6.86 -5.29
N GLN A 54 20.67 5.95 -4.64
CA GLN A 54 22.14 5.91 -4.63
C GLN A 54 22.65 4.69 -5.40
N TRP A 55 23.25 4.92 -6.57
CA TRP A 55 23.82 3.86 -7.40
C TRP A 55 24.92 3.12 -6.64
N GLY A 56 24.91 1.78 -6.67
CA GLY A 56 25.88 0.95 -5.95
C GLY A 56 25.74 0.96 -4.42
N GLY A 57 24.76 1.68 -3.86
CA GLY A 57 24.47 1.63 -2.42
C GLY A 57 23.98 0.25 -1.98
N PHE A 58 24.01 -0.04 -0.68
CA PHE A 58 23.51 -1.33 -0.17
C PHE A 58 22.02 -1.52 -0.47
N ASN A 59 21.23 -0.45 -0.28
CA ASN A 59 19.80 -0.37 -0.63
C ASN A 59 19.56 0.88 -1.51
N PRO A 60 19.84 0.81 -2.82
CA PRO A 60 19.87 1.98 -3.69
C PRO A 60 18.59 2.82 -3.66
N ILE A 61 17.43 2.16 -3.66
CA ILE A 61 16.13 2.82 -3.83
C ILE A 61 15.40 3.10 -2.53
N LYS A 62 15.94 2.72 -1.37
CA LYS A 62 15.25 2.83 -0.08
C LYS A 62 15.31 4.25 0.50
N VAL A 63 14.94 5.24 -0.30
CA VAL A 63 14.99 6.67 0.05
C VAL A 63 14.04 6.97 1.21
N VAL A 64 12.75 6.61 1.08
CA VAL A 64 11.75 6.90 2.13
C VAL A 64 12.13 6.34 3.49
N PRO A 65 12.39 5.02 3.66
CA PRO A 65 12.69 4.48 4.98
C PRO A 65 13.92 5.11 5.60
N GLU A 66 15.01 5.26 4.86
CA GLU A 66 16.31 5.72 5.39
C GLU A 66 16.37 7.25 5.58
N VAL A 67 15.46 8.02 4.98
CA VAL A 67 15.26 9.44 5.32
C VAL A 67 14.26 9.59 6.48
N ALA A 68 13.18 8.82 6.47
CA ALA A 68 12.15 8.88 7.49
C ALA A 68 12.69 8.44 8.85
N PHE A 69 13.50 7.39 8.90
CA PHE A 69 13.96 6.83 10.17
C PHE A 69 14.65 7.86 11.09
N PRO A 70 15.73 8.54 10.66
CA PRO A 70 16.39 9.54 11.50
C PRO A 70 15.51 10.78 11.71
N LEU A 71 14.64 11.13 10.75
CA LEU A 71 13.66 12.21 10.93
C LEU A 71 12.71 11.93 12.11
N PHE A 72 12.15 10.71 12.16
CA PHE A 72 11.27 10.29 13.25
C PHE A 72 12.05 10.14 14.57
N GLY A 73 13.32 9.72 14.54
CA GLY A 73 14.21 9.78 15.71
C GLY A 73 14.38 11.20 16.25
N ASN A 74 14.61 12.17 15.38
CA ASN A 74 14.75 13.58 15.76
C ASN A 74 13.44 14.16 16.32
N ILE A 75 12.29 13.81 15.72
CA ILE A 75 10.97 14.22 16.24
C ILE A 75 10.71 13.58 17.60
N ALA A 76 11.03 12.29 17.79
CA ALA A 76 10.88 11.61 19.07
C ALA A 76 11.68 12.32 20.17
N SER A 77 12.93 12.66 19.88
CA SER A 77 13.82 13.37 20.82
C SER A 77 13.39 14.81 21.08
N SER A 78 12.98 15.55 20.05
CA SER A 78 12.75 17.00 20.14
C SER A 78 11.33 17.37 20.57
N VAL A 79 10.34 16.50 20.33
CA VAL A 79 8.91 16.80 20.55
C VAL A 79 8.30 15.90 21.61
N VAL A 80 8.61 14.60 21.59
CA VAL A 80 7.93 13.63 22.46
C VAL A 80 8.65 13.46 23.80
N MET A 81 9.98 13.33 23.82
CA MET A 81 10.74 13.22 25.08
C MET A 81 10.52 14.41 26.05
N PRO A 82 10.40 15.67 25.61
CA PRO A 82 10.08 16.79 26.50
C PRO A 82 8.75 16.65 27.26
N LEU A 83 7.87 15.72 26.85
CA LEU A 83 6.63 15.39 27.56
C LEU A 83 6.84 14.41 28.72
N GLY A 84 8.10 14.00 29.00
CA GLY A 84 8.47 13.10 30.09
C GLY A 84 8.70 11.63 29.70
N PHE A 85 8.68 11.32 28.40
CA PHE A 85 8.93 9.96 27.90
C PHE A 85 10.43 9.69 27.71
N THR A 86 10.84 8.43 27.90
CA THR A 86 12.17 7.98 27.47
C THR A 86 12.26 7.96 25.95
N PHE A 87 13.47 7.97 25.38
CA PHE A 87 13.64 7.89 23.93
C PHE A 87 13.02 6.62 23.32
N LEU A 88 13.12 5.47 24.01
CA LEU A 88 12.56 4.20 23.56
C LEU A 88 11.03 4.22 23.50
N GLU A 89 10.38 4.83 24.49
CA GLU A 89 8.93 5.03 24.49
C GLU A 89 8.53 6.04 23.43
N ALA A 90 9.25 7.15 23.33
CA ALA A 90 8.98 8.22 22.39
C ALA A 90 8.98 7.72 20.94
N ILE A 91 10.01 6.95 20.55
CA ILE A 91 10.08 6.40 19.19
C ILE A 91 9.01 5.32 18.96
N ALA A 92 8.75 4.46 19.94
CA ALA A 92 7.72 3.43 19.84
C ALA A 92 6.32 4.04 19.63
N TYR A 93 5.95 5.05 20.43
CA TYR A 93 4.68 5.75 20.29
C TYR A 93 4.57 6.50 18.98
N LEU A 94 5.65 7.16 18.56
CA LEU A 94 5.65 7.91 17.31
C LEU A 94 5.50 6.99 16.10
N THR A 95 6.14 5.82 16.09
CA THR A 95 5.95 4.82 15.03
C THR A 95 4.56 4.20 15.07
N ALA A 96 4.00 3.92 16.26
CA ALA A 96 2.62 3.45 16.38
C ALA A 96 1.61 4.45 15.80
N VAL A 97 1.78 5.74 16.10
CA VAL A 97 0.95 6.82 15.53
C VAL A 97 1.13 6.93 14.02
N LEU A 98 2.38 6.85 13.52
CA LEU A 98 2.65 6.85 12.08
C LEU A 98 1.92 5.72 11.37
N VAL A 99 2.04 4.48 11.86
CA VAL A 99 1.36 3.32 11.27
C VAL A 99 -0.15 3.50 11.33
N ALA A 100 -0.71 4.00 12.44
CA ALA A 100 -2.13 4.27 12.56
C ALA A 100 -2.63 5.31 11.53
N ILE A 101 -1.90 6.41 11.33
CA ILE A 101 -2.21 7.42 10.30
C ILE A 101 -2.20 6.79 8.91
N LEU A 102 -1.18 5.99 8.59
CA LEU A 102 -1.05 5.35 7.29
C LEU A 102 -2.13 4.30 7.03
N VAL A 103 -2.52 3.51 8.04
CA VAL A 103 -3.65 2.58 7.94
C VAL A 103 -4.96 3.33 7.71
N VAL A 104 -5.19 4.44 8.42
CA VAL A 104 -6.37 5.30 8.19
C VAL A 104 -6.37 5.85 6.77
N ALA A 105 -5.23 6.37 6.28
CA ALA A 105 -5.12 6.91 4.93
C ALA A 105 -5.42 5.83 3.87
N PHE A 106 -4.85 4.64 4.04
CA PHE A 106 -5.10 3.49 3.17
C PHE A 106 -6.58 3.08 3.16
N LEU A 107 -7.16 2.85 4.35
CA LEU A 107 -8.56 2.43 4.48
C LEU A 107 -9.54 3.53 4.06
N TYR A 108 -9.16 4.80 4.17
CA TYR A 108 -9.93 5.91 3.64
C TYR A 108 -9.98 5.87 2.11
N GLN A 109 -8.83 5.69 1.44
CA GLN A 109 -8.84 5.55 -0.02
C GLN A 109 -9.65 4.33 -0.47
N PHE A 110 -9.56 3.22 0.27
CA PHE A 110 -10.38 2.04 0.02
C PHE A 110 -11.88 2.33 0.19
N TYR A 111 -12.27 3.01 1.27
CA TYR A 111 -13.65 3.44 1.50
C TYR A 111 -14.20 4.31 0.37
N VAL A 112 -13.42 5.30 -0.07
CA VAL A 112 -13.83 6.22 -1.14
C VAL A 112 -13.91 5.46 -2.47
N LEU A 113 -13.00 4.54 -2.77
CA LEU A 113 -13.09 3.64 -3.93
C LEU A 113 -14.41 2.85 -3.91
N MET A 114 -14.78 2.30 -2.75
CA MET A 114 -16.05 1.57 -2.60
C MET A 114 -17.28 2.48 -2.80
N ARG A 115 -17.22 3.73 -2.33
CA ARG A 115 -18.32 4.70 -2.47
C ARG A 115 -18.47 5.22 -3.90
N GLU A 116 -17.38 5.68 -4.49
CA GLU A 116 -17.40 6.43 -5.75
C GLU A 116 -17.29 5.53 -6.97
N THR A 117 -16.46 4.49 -6.92
CA THR A 117 -16.23 3.59 -8.08
C THR A 117 -17.16 2.39 -8.04
N ALA A 118 -17.27 1.69 -6.90
CA ALA A 118 -18.18 0.55 -6.80
C ALA A 118 -19.66 0.97 -6.61
N GLY A 119 -19.90 2.22 -6.21
CA GLY A 119 -21.24 2.76 -5.98
C GLY A 119 -21.96 2.09 -4.82
N LEU A 120 -21.22 1.69 -3.78
CA LEU A 120 -21.78 1.07 -2.57
C LEU A 120 -22.33 2.12 -1.61
N SER A 121 -23.27 1.73 -0.74
CA SER A 121 -23.83 2.61 0.29
C SER A 121 -22.78 2.95 1.36
N THR A 122 -22.97 4.06 2.08
CA THR A 122 -22.12 4.46 3.22
C THR A 122 -21.93 3.32 4.21
N TYR A 123 -23.02 2.66 4.61
CA TYR A 123 -22.98 1.55 5.57
C TYR A 123 -22.21 0.35 5.02
N THR A 124 -22.48 -0.04 3.76
CA THR A 124 -21.78 -1.17 3.13
C THR A 124 -20.28 -0.89 3.02
N SER A 125 -19.89 0.30 2.56
CA SER A 125 -18.48 0.70 2.49
C SER A 125 -17.82 0.74 3.88
N SER A 126 -18.54 1.19 4.92
CA SER A 126 -18.03 1.16 6.30
C SER A 126 -17.83 -0.27 6.80
N VAL A 127 -18.76 -1.20 6.53
CA VAL A 127 -18.60 -2.62 6.87
C VAL A 127 -17.41 -3.24 6.15
N MET A 128 -17.20 -2.91 4.87
CA MET A 128 -16.03 -3.39 4.11
C MET A 128 -14.71 -2.88 4.71
N VAL A 129 -14.66 -1.63 5.19
CA VAL A 129 -13.50 -1.07 5.90
C VAL A 129 -13.21 -1.83 7.19
N ILE A 130 -14.25 -2.10 8.00
CA ILE A 130 -14.10 -2.89 9.23
C ILE A 130 -13.64 -4.31 8.91
N LEU A 131 -14.19 -4.95 7.88
CA LEU A 131 -13.75 -6.28 7.46
C LEU A 131 -12.28 -6.26 7.03
N TYR A 132 -11.83 -5.25 6.27
CA TYR A 132 -10.43 -5.12 5.88
C TYR A 132 -9.53 -4.91 7.10
N LEU A 133 -9.94 -4.05 8.04
CA LEU A 133 -9.21 -3.86 9.30
C LEU A 133 -9.08 -5.17 10.08
N LEU A 134 -10.16 -5.97 10.17
CA LEU A 134 -10.12 -7.28 10.80
C LEU A 134 -9.17 -8.22 10.07
N CYS A 135 -9.14 -8.22 8.74
CA CYS A 135 -8.16 -9.00 7.98
C CYS A 135 -6.72 -8.58 8.30
N MET A 136 -6.44 -7.28 8.47
CA MET A 136 -5.09 -6.79 8.81
C MET A 136 -4.52 -7.42 10.09
N PHE A 137 -5.37 -7.81 11.05
CA PHE A 137 -4.96 -8.41 12.32
C PHE A 137 -5.29 -9.90 12.45
N GLY A 138 -6.31 -10.38 11.75
CA GLY A 138 -6.89 -11.71 11.94
C GLY A 138 -6.60 -12.72 10.83
N LEU A 139 -6.22 -12.27 9.63
CA LEU A 139 -6.13 -13.16 8.45
C LEU A 139 -5.15 -14.31 8.66
N PHE A 140 -4.01 -14.05 9.30
CA PHE A 140 -2.97 -15.05 9.58
C PHE A 140 -2.92 -15.45 11.06
N ARG A 141 -3.95 -15.08 11.84
CA ARG A 141 -3.97 -15.35 13.27
C ARG A 141 -4.42 -16.78 13.53
N THR A 142 -3.56 -17.54 14.18
CA THR A 142 -3.82 -18.90 14.66
C THR A 142 -4.23 -18.81 16.13
N LEU A 143 -5.39 -19.39 16.46
CA LEU A 143 -5.86 -19.50 17.85
C LEU A 143 -4.81 -20.21 18.72
N ASN A 144 -4.59 -19.67 19.93
CA ASN A 144 -3.65 -20.19 20.93
C ASN A 144 -2.17 -20.23 20.52
N ASN A 145 -1.78 -19.48 19.48
CA ASN A 145 -0.38 -19.28 19.14
C ASN A 145 0.02 -17.82 19.37
N ASN A 146 0.81 -17.56 20.42
CA ASN A 146 1.30 -16.22 20.75
C ASN A 146 2.34 -15.69 19.75
N ASN A 147 2.86 -16.55 18.88
CA ASN A 147 3.78 -16.20 17.80
C ASN A 147 3.08 -16.14 16.44
N SER A 148 1.74 -16.02 16.42
CA SER A 148 1.02 -15.96 15.16
C SER A 148 1.24 -14.62 14.48
N PRO A 149 1.68 -14.60 13.21
CA PRO A 149 1.82 -13.35 12.47
C PRO A 149 0.45 -12.76 12.14
N TYR A 150 0.44 -11.47 11.84
CA TYR A 150 -0.68 -10.74 11.24
C TYR A 150 -0.13 -9.86 10.10
N LEU A 151 -1.00 -9.31 9.24
CA LEU A 151 -0.54 -8.62 8.02
C LEU A 151 0.33 -7.38 8.31
N LEU A 152 0.10 -6.72 9.44
CA LEU A 152 0.88 -5.57 9.89
C LEU A 152 2.00 -5.96 10.88
N TRP A 153 2.32 -7.24 11.01
CA TRP A 153 3.34 -7.72 11.94
C TRP A 153 4.72 -7.59 11.32
N GLU A 154 5.65 -7.05 12.10
CA GLU A 154 7.07 -7.08 11.80
C GLU A 154 7.86 -7.31 13.09
N GLN A 155 9.06 -7.87 12.94
CA GLN A 155 9.88 -8.29 14.07
C GLN A 155 10.56 -7.12 14.79
N ASN A 156 10.86 -6.04 14.09
CA ASN A 156 11.64 -4.91 14.62
C ASN A 156 11.26 -3.59 13.93
N LEU A 157 11.71 -2.47 14.51
CA LEU A 157 11.39 -1.13 14.05
C LEU A 157 11.90 -0.90 12.62
N THR A 158 13.08 -1.42 12.29
CA THR A 158 13.65 -1.34 10.94
C THR A 158 12.70 -1.93 9.90
N CYS A 159 12.15 -3.10 10.16
CA CYS A 159 11.21 -3.72 9.26
C CYS A 159 9.91 -2.89 9.08
N TYR A 160 9.41 -2.22 10.12
CA TYR A 160 8.27 -1.31 9.97
C TYR A 160 8.54 -0.18 8.97
N TYR A 161 9.68 0.51 9.12
CA TYR A 161 10.04 1.59 8.21
C TYR A 161 10.33 1.09 6.80
N HIS A 162 10.97 -0.07 6.66
CA HIS A 162 11.37 -0.60 5.36
C HIS A 162 10.30 -1.42 4.63
N TYR A 163 9.26 -1.91 5.29
CA TYR A 163 8.23 -2.78 4.68
C TYR A 163 6.81 -2.26 4.90
N ILE A 164 6.36 -2.09 6.14
CA ILE A 164 4.97 -1.70 6.45
C ILE A 164 4.65 -0.28 5.97
N VAL A 165 5.51 0.69 6.30
CA VAL A 165 5.33 2.09 5.88
C VAL A 165 5.30 2.20 4.34
N PRO A 166 6.27 1.63 3.58
CA PRO A 166 6.23 1.58 2.13
C PRO A 166 4.98 0.91 1.57
N ALA A 167 4.55 -0.22 2.13
CA ALA A 167 3.37 -0.94 1.67
C ALA A 167 2.10 -0.10 1.82
N LEU A 168 1.92 0.56 2.97
CA LEU A 168 0.75 1.41 3.22
C LEU A 168 0.75 2.67 2.33
N ILE A 169 1.89 3.33 2.15
CA ILE A 169 2.00 4.51 1.29
C ILE A 169 1.73 4.15 -0.18
N ASN A 170 2.36 3.08 -0.68
CA ASN A 170 2.14 2.60 -2.06
C ASN A 170 0.70 2.15 -2.30
N GLY A 171 0.13 1.38 -1.37
CA GLY A 171 -1.26 0.96 -1.45
C GLY A 171 -2.23 2.13 -1.45
N THR A 172 -1.98 3.14 -0.61
CA THR A 172 -2.79 4.36 -0.54
C THR A 172 -2.78 5.11 -1.87
N LEU A 173 -1.58 5.33 -2.44
CA LEU A 173 -1.46 6.03 -3.71
C LEU A 173 -2.03 5.20 -4.87
N ALA A 174 -1.83 3.88 -4.86
CA ALA A 174 -2.38 3.00 -5.89
C ALA A 174 -3.91 3.06 -5.95
N LEU A 175 -4.58 3.01 -4.79
CA LEU A 175 -6.04 3.15 -4.70
C LEU A 175 -6.50 4.54 -5.16
N TYR A 176 -5.77 5.59 -4.77
CA TYR A 176 -6.07 6.96 -5.20
C TYR A 176 -5.96 7.12 -6.72
N VAL A 177 -4.85 6.69 -7.32
CA VAL A 177 -4.62 6.78 -8.76
C VAL A 177 -5.61 5.92 -9.52
N LEU A 178 -5.92 4.70 -9.05
CA LEU A 178 -6.94 3.85 -9.65
C LEU A 178 -8.29 4.58 -9.75
N ARG A 179 -8.76 5.19 -8.66
CA ARG A 179 -10.02 5.94 -8.63
C ARG A 179 -9.99 7.14 -9.56
N MET A 180 -8.91 7.91 -9.54
CA MET A 180 -8.81 9.19 -10.22
C MET A 180 -8.33 9.07 -11.68
N SER A 181 -7.90 7.89 -12.14
CA SER A 181 -7.17 7.66 -13.40
C SER A 181 -7.73 8.41 -14.60
N ALA A 182 -9.04 8.31 -14.86
CA ALA A 182 -9.69 8.94 -16.01
C ALA A 182 -9.74 10.49 -15.93
N THR A 183 -9.62 11.04 -14.71
CA THR A 183 -9.76 12.48 -14.43
C THR A 183 -8.44 13.17 -14.16
N LEU A 184 -7.32 12.44 -14.06
CA LEU A 184 -6.02 13.02 -13.69
C LEU A 184 -5.37 13.83 -14.83
N LYS A 185 -5.74 13.57 -16.09
CA LYS A 185 -5.10 14.21 -17.26
C LYS A 185 -5.10 15.75 -17.20
N PRO A 186 -6.23 16.45 -16.96
CA PRO A 186 -6.22 17.92 -16.93
C PRO A 186 -5.33 18.47 -15.81
N PHE A 187 -5.27 17.80 -14.66
CA PHE A 187 -4.41 18.21 -13.55
C PHE A 187 -2.92 18.24 -13.91
N PHE A 188 -2.48 17.35 -14.80
CA PHE A 188 -1.10 17.32 -15.26
C PHE A 188 -0.70 18.61 -16.00
N TYR A 189 -1.60 19.11 -16.86
CA TYR A 189 -1.33 20.25 -17.74
C TYR A 189 -1.76 21.60 -17.15
N GLU A 190 -2.80 21.61 -16.32
CA GLU A 190 -3.44 22.84 -15.84
C GLU A 190 -3.09 23.18 -14.39
N ARG A 191 -2.69 22.19 -13.58
CA ARG A 191 -2.45 22.39 -12.13
C ARG A 191 -1.03 21.98 -11.73
N ALA A 192 -0.06 22.83 -12.04
CA ALA A 192 1.37 22.58 -11.80
C ALA A 192 1.70 22.15 -10.35
N ILE A 193 1.15 22.85 -9.33
CA ILE A 193 1.41 22.53 -7.92
C ILE A 193 0.91 21.12 -7.58
N PHE A 194 -0.33 20.80 -7.98
CA PHE A 194 -0.91 19.49 -7.75
C PHE A 194 -0.14 18.39 -8.49
N SER A 195 0.20 18.64 -9.76
CA SER A 195 1.00 17.73 -10.57
C SER A 195 2.36 17.45 -9.91
N GLY A 196 3.05 18.50 -9.44
CA GLY A 196 4.31 18.38 -8.70
C GLY A 196 4.17 17.58 -7.42
N MET A 197 3.14 17.83 -6.61
CA MET A 197 2.88 17.05 -5.39
C MET A 197 2.59 15.58 -5.69
N LEU A 198 1.83 15.28 -6.75
CA LEU A 198 1.52 13.91 -7.13
C LEU A 198 2.76 13.19 -7.69
N ILE A 199 3.58 13.85 -8.51
CA ILE A 199 4.87 13.32 -8.98
C ILE A 199 5.79 13.07 -7.79
N PHE A 200 5.83 13.97 -6.81
CA PHE A 200 6.59 13.76 -5.59
C PHE A 200 6.06 12.58 -4.76
N ALA A 201 4.73 12.41 -4.65
CA ALA A 201 4.15 11.24 -3.99
C ALA A 201 4.50 9.93 -4.72
N ILE A 202 4.47 9.92 -6.05
CA ILE A 202 4.93 8.79 -6.89
C ILE A 202 6.40 8.50 -6.62
N TYR A 203 7.24 9.54 -6.56
CA TYR A 203 8.65 9.41 -6.24
C TYR A 203 8.86 8.74 -4.87
N LEU A 204 8.19 9.20 -3.82
CA LEU A 204 8.26 8.58 -2.49
C LEU A 204 7.78 7.12 -2.53
N CYS A 205 6.70 6.82 -3.25
CA CYS A 205 6.20 5.46 -3.41
C CYS A 205 7.22 4.55 -4.09
N VAL A 206 7.76 4.95 -5.24
CA VAL A 206 8.69 4.16 -6.05
C VAL A 206 10.02 3.95 -5.33
N PHE A 207 10.57 4.99 -4.71
CA PHE A 207 11.84 4.94 -3.97
C PHE A 207 11.64 4.70 -2.47
N SER A 208 10.78 3.74 -2.11
CA SER A 208 10.59 3.31 -0.72
C SER A 208 10.99 1.85 -0.52
N ASN A 209 10.43 0.94 -1.32
CA ASN A 209 10.73 -0.49 -1.33
C ASN A 209 10.29 -1.09 -2.68
N ILE A 210 11.10 -1.98 -3.27
CA ILE A 210 10.80 -2.58 -4.58
C ILE A 210 9.54 -3.46 -4.52
N PHE A 211 9.37 -4.26 -3.48
CA PHE A 211 8.23 -5.16 -3.31
C PHE A 211 6.92 -4.38 -3.08
N ALA A 212 6.99 -3.28 -2.33
CA ALA A 212 5.84 -2.40 -2.12
C ALA A 212 5.48 -1.61 -3.39
N SER A 213 6.48 -1.08 -4.09
CA SER A 213 6.25 -0.22 -5.26
C SER A 213 5.76 -0.95 -6.51
N VAL A 214 5.95 -2.28 -6.57
CA VAL A 214 5.32 -3.14 -7.58
C VAL A 214 3.80 -2.99 -7.58
N VAL A 215 3.14 -2.77 -6.42
CA VAL A 215 1.69 -2.54 -6.35
C VAL A 215 1.29 -1.35 -7.23
N LEU A 216 1.97 -0.22 -7.05
CA LEU A 216 1.67 1.00 -7.80
C LEU A 216 2.02 0.84 -9.29
N ALA A 217 3.18 0.25 -9.59
CA ALA A 217 3.63 0.04 -10.97
C ALA A 217 2.68 -0.88 -11.75
N VAL A 218 2.28 -2.01 -11.18
CA VAL A 218 1.36 -2.96 -11.83
C VAL A 218 -0.01 -2.33 -12.03
N MET A 219 -0.54 -1.61 -11.02
CA MET A 219 -1.81 -0.89 -11.18
C MET A 219 -1.73 0.10 -12.35
N CYS A 220 -0.67 0.91 -12.41
CA CYS A 220 -0.46 1.86 -13.51
C CYS A 220 -0.35 1.15 -14.88
N GLY A 221 0.38 0.02 -14.92
CA GLY A 221 0.55 -0.79 -16.11
C GLY A 221 -0.74 -1.42 -16.62
N VAL A 222 -1.56 -1.99 -15.73
CA VAL A 222 -2.85 -2.59 -16.09
C VAL A 222 -3.83 -1.53 -16.61
N VAL A 223 -3.91 -0.37 -15.96
CA VAL A 223 -4.75 0.74 -16.46
C VAL A 223 -4.29 1.18 -17.85
N LEU A 224 -2.99 1.34 -18.09
CA LEU A 224 -2.45 1.67 -19.41
C LEU A 224 -2.76 0.59 -20.45
N LEU A 225 -2.58 -0.69 -20.10
CA LEU A 225 -2.82 -1.82 -21.01
C LEU A 225 -4.29 -1.89 -21.43
N LEU A 226 -5.22 -1.82 -20.47
CA LEU A 226 -6.65 -1.86 -20.77
C LEU A 226 -7.10 -0.68 -21.62
N ASN A 227 -6.56 0.52 -21.36
CA ASN A 227 -6.85 1.70 -22.17
C ASN A 227 -6.19 1.66 -23.55
N LEU A 228 -5.04 1.00 -23.68
CA LEU A 228 -4.41 0.78 -24.97
C LEU A 228 -5.26 -0.17 -25.83
N ILE A 229 -5.78 -1.24 -25.23
CA ILE A 229 -6.69 -2.20 -25.89
C ILE A 229 -7.98 -1.49 -26.30
N SER A 230 -8.60 -0.70 -25.41
CA SER A 230 -9.84 0.02 -25.73
C SER A 230 -9.65 1.07 -26.84
N ASN A 231 -8.48 1.72 -26.89
CA ASN A 231 -8.11 2.66 -27.95
C ASN A 231 -7.54 1.98 -29.21
N ARG A 232 -7.74 0.66 -29.39
CA ARG A 232 -7.25 -0.11 -30.55
C ARG A 232 -5.76 0.05 -30.81
N PHE A 233 -4.95 -0.03 -29.76
CA PHE A 233 -3.49 0.03 -29.80
C PHE A 233 -2.88 1.35 -30.27
N LYS A 234 -3.62 2.46 -30.16
CA LYS A 234 -3.06 3.79 -30.39
C LYS A 234 -2.18 4.25 -29.22
N ILE A 235 -0.90 3.89 -29.30
CA ILE A 235 0.09 4.12 -28.23
C ILE A 235 0.22 5.59 -27.86
N VAL A 236 0.41 6.48 -28.85
CA VAL A 236 0.66 7.91 -28.60
C VAL A 236 -0.53 8.59 -27.93
N GLU A 237 -1.75 8.26 -28.35
CA GLU A 237 -2.97 8.81 -27.75
C GLU A 237 -3.13 8.33 -26.30
N THR A 238 -2.84 7.06 -26.04
CA THR A 238 -2.93 6.46 -24.69
C THR A 238 -1.90 7.07 -23.73
N ILE A 239 -0.65 7.22 -24.17
CA ILE A 239 0.41 7.86 -23.35
C ILE A 239 0.04 9.30 -22.98
N LYS A 240 -0.48 10.07 -23.94
CA LYS A 240 -0.93 11.45 -23.69
C LYS A 240 -2.17 11.52 -22.80
N ALA A 241 -2.96 10.45 -22.72
CA ALA A 241 -4.12 10.38 -21.86
C ALA A 241 -3.76 10.07 -20.38
N TYR A 242 -2.65 9.37 -20.15
CA TYR A 242 -2.28 8.87 -18.82
C TYR A 242 -0.82 9.22 -18.42
N PRO A 243 -0.46 10.52 -18.35
CA PRO A 243 0.92 10.94 -18.12
C PRO A 243 1.49 10.47 -16.77
N PHE A 244 0.70 10.52 -15.69
CA PHE A 244 1.16 10.06 -14.37
C PHE A 244 1.47 8.57 -14.32
N HIS A 245 0.69 7.74 -15.02
CA HIS A 245 0.94 6.30 -15.13
C HIS A 245 2.25 6.03 -15.86
N CYS A 246 2.50 6.75 -16.96
CA CYS A 246 3.76 6.65 -17.71
C CYS A 246 4.97 7.08 -16.86
N ILE A 247 4.87 8.20 -16.13
CA ILE A 247 5.92 8.67 -15.22
C ILE A 247 6.20 7.62 -14.13
N THR A 248 5.14 7.04 -13.57
CA THR A 248 5.25 6.01 -12.53
C THR A 248 6.01 4.79 -13.03
N LEU A 249 5.66 4.29 -14.22
CA LEU A 249 6.36 3.16 -14.84
C LEU A 249 7.82 3.51 -15.18
N ALA A 250 8.08 4.69 -15.72
CA ALA A 250 9.44 5.14 -16.01
C ALA A 250 10.30 5.21 -14.74
N MET A 251 9.79 5.81 -13.66
CA MET A 251 10.46 5.86 -12.37
C MET A 251 10.66 4.45 -11.79
N TRP A 252 9.68 3.56 -11.92
CA TRP A 252 9.79 2.19 -11.43
C TRP A 252 10.83 1.36 -12.20
N VAL A 253 10.95 1.55 -13.51
CA VAL A 253 12.04 0.93 -14.29
C VAL A 253 13.40 1.45 -13.81
N ILE A 254 13.53 2.77 -13.59
CA ILE A 254 14.75 3.35 -13.02
C ILE A 254 15.05 2.73 -11.65
N SER A 255 14.05 2.61 -10.76
CA SER A 255 14.25 2.03 -9.44
C SER A 255 14.66 0.55 -9.53
N ALA A 256 14.04 -0.24 -10.43
CA ALA A 256 14.43 -1.63 -10.66
C ALA A 256 15.89 -1.75 -11.13
N ILE A 257 16.35 -0.88 -12.03
CA ILE A 257 17.75 -0.86 -12.47
C ILE A 257 18.69 -0.53 -11.30
N PHE A 258 18.36 0.48 -10.49
CA PHE A 258 19.16 0.82 -9.31
C PHE A 258 19.23 -0.36 -8.33
N GLU A 259 18.08 -0.98 -8.01
CA GLU A 259 18.01 -2.10 -7.08
C GLU A 259 18.80 -3.31 -7.58
N MET A 260 18.76 -3.59 -8.89
CA MET A 260 19.54 -4.67 -9.51
C MET A 260 21.05 -4.46 -9.43
N ASN A 261 21.52 -3.22 -9.25
CA ASN A 261 22.92 -2.86 -9.11
C ASN A 261 23.27 -2.46 -7.66
N GLY A 262 22.45 -2.89 -6.69
CA GLY A 262 22.65 -2.62 -5.28
C GLY A 262 23.43 -3.71 -4.56
N GLY A 263 24.18 -3.34 -3.53
CA GLY A 263 24.98 -4.30 -2.76
C GLY A 263 24.17 -5.40 -2.08
N ARG A 264 22.87 -5.19 -1.82
CA ARG A 264 21.96 -6.25 -1.35
C ARG A 264 21.66 -7.26 -2.46
N ALA A 265 21.39 -6.80 -3.68
CA ALA A 265 21.16 -7.68 -4.82
C ALA A 265 22.40 -8.52 -5.11
N ASP A 266 23.61 -7.94 -5.01
CA ASP A 266 24.87 -8.69 -5.17
C ASP A 266 25.02 -9.83 -4.14
N ARG A 267 24.54 -9.64 -2.90
CA ARG A 267 24.58 -10.69 -1.86
C ARG A 267 23.48 -11.74 -2.00
N MET A 268 22.36 -11.38 -2.61
CA MET A 268 21.19 -12.25 -2.79
C MET A 268 21.15 -12.92 -4.16
N ALA A 269 22.02 -12.51 -5.09
CA ALA A 269 22.07 -13.04 -6.45
C ALA A 269 22.35 -14.54 -6.42
N LYS A 270 21.30 -15.32 -6.71
CA LYS A 270 21.43 -16.73 -7.09
C LYS A 270 21.79 -16.80 -8.58
N ASP A 271 22.55 -17.82 -8.97
CA ASP A 271 22.91 -18.07 -10.38
C ASP A 271 21.68 -18.36 -11.28
N HIS A 272 20.53 -18.67 -10.69
CA HIS A 272 19.28 -18.97 -11.39
C HIS A 272 18.05 -18.44 -10.63
N LEU A 273 16.97 -18.20 -11.37
CA LEU A 273 15.68 -17.81 -10.80
C LEU A 273 15.03 -19.00 -10.08
N ASP A 274 14.82 -18.88 -8.77
CA ASP A 274 14.19 -19.91 -7.93
C ASP A 274 12.67 -19.74 -7.86
N ILE A 275 12.01 -19.87 -9.02
CA ILE A 275 10.55 -19.71 -9.14
C ILE A 275 9.83 -20.73 -8.24
N SER A 276 10.35 -21.95 -8.17
CA SER A 276 9.76 -23.03 -7.37
C SER A 276 9.78 -22.72 -5.87
N GLY A 277 10.90 -22.21 -5.36
CA GLY A 277 11.03 -21.78 -3.98
C GLY A 277 10.05 -20.67 -3.64
N THR A 278 9.92 -19.67 -4.52
CA THR A 278 8.97 -18.57 -4.33
C THR A 278 7.52 -19.04 -4.32
N VAL A 279 7.13 -19.93 -5.24
CA VAL A 279 5.77 -20.50 -5.29
C VAL A 279 5.49 -21.33 -4.03
N ASN A 280 6.45 -22.12 -3.56
CA ASN A 280 6.33 -22.90 -2.33
C ASN A 280 6.21 -22.00 -1.08
N ALA A 281 6.96 -20.90 -1.03
CA ALA A 281 6.85 -19.91 0.04
C ALA A 281 5.47 -19.23 0.04
N PHE A 282 4.97 -18.83 -1.13
CA PHE A 282 3.62 -18.28 -1.28
C PHE A 282 2.55 -19.28 -0.84
N TYR A 283 2.65 -20.53 -1.27
CA TYR A 283 1.73 -21.59 -0.85
C TYR A 283 1.79 -21.84 0.67
N SER A 284 2.98 -21.80 1.26
CA SER A 284 3.15 -21.93 2.71
C SER A 284 2.50 -20.78 3.48
N LEU A 285 2.58 -19.55 2.97
CA LEU A 285 1.88 -18.40 3.54
C LEU A 285 0.36 -18.57 3.45
N LEU A 286 -0.16 -19.05 2.31
CA LEU A 286 -1.59 -19.30 2.15
C LEU A 286 -2.12 -20.35 3.14
N LYS A 287 -1.31 -21.35 3.52
CA LYS A 287 -1.68 -22.32 4.56
C LYS A 287 -1.83 -21.72 5.95
N LEU A 288 -1.19 -20.58 6.23
CA LEU A 288 -1.32 -19.88 7.50
C LEU A 288 -2.62 -19.07 7.60
N THR A 289 -3.37 -18.96 6.50
CA THR A 289 -4.64 -18.23 6.47
C THR A 289 -5.65 -18.91 7.38
N ASP A 290 -6.24 -18.12 8.30
CA ASP A 290 -7.33 -18.60 9.13
C ASP A 290 -8.53 -19.03 8.26
N ARG A 291 -9.08 -20.20 8.57
CA ARG A 291 -10.15 -20.82 7.77
C ARG A 291 -11.41 -19.96 7.74
N THR A 292 -11.72 -19.27 8.83
CA THR A 292 -12.91 -18.41 8.92
C THR A 292 -12.76 -17.22 7.98
N PHE A 293 -11.63 -16.52 8.05
CA PHE A 293 -11.34 -15.42 7.15
C PHE A 293 -11.30 -15.86 5.69
N PHE A 294 -10.69 -17.01 5.39
CA PHE A 294 -10.68 -17.56 4.04
C PHE A 294 -12.10 -17.80 3.49
N VAL A 295 -12.99 -18.43 4.28
CA VAL A 295 -14.38 -18.67 3.87
C VAL A 295 -15.13 -17.36 3.65
N VAL A 296 -14.99 -16.39 4.56
CA VAL A 296 -15.64 -15.08 4.44
C VAL A 296 -15.19 -14.35 3.17
N LEU A 297 -13.88 -14.35 2.88
CA LEU A 297 -13.34 -13.73 1.67
C LEU A 297 -13.79 -14.45 0.40
N ALA A 298 -13.79 -15.79 0.39
CA ALA A 298 -14.22 -16.59 -0.75
C ALA A 298 -15.71 -16.38 -1.06
N VAL A 299 -16.57 -16.43 -0.04
CA VAL A 299 -18.01 -16.17 -0.20
C VAL A 299 -18.25 -14.73 -0.64
N GLY A 300 -17.54 -13.76 -0.06
CA GLY A 300 -17.60 -12.35 -0.47
C GLY A 300 -17.26 -12.15 -1.95
N LEU A 301 -16.21 -12.82 -2.42
CA LEU A 301 -15.79 -12.77 -3.82
C LEU A 301 -16.83 -13.38 -4.76
N VAL A 302 -17.36 -14.57 -4.43
CA VAL A 302 -18.42 -15.22 -5.24
C VAL A 302 -19.67 -14.35 -5.30
N CYS A 303 -20.13 -13.82 -4.17
CA CYS A 303 -21.26 -12.90 -4.12
C CYS A 303 -21.02 -11.63 -4.96
N GLY A 304 -19.80 -11.07 -4.91
CA GLY A 304 -19.42 -9.92 -5.72
C GLY A 304 -19.48 -10.20 -7.22
N VAL A 305 -18.93 -11.34 -7.66
CA VAL A 305 -18.99 -11.77 -9.07
C VAL A 305 -20.44 -11.98 -9.53
N VAL A 306 -21.24 -12.71 -8.75
CA VAL A 306 -22.66 -12.96 -9.07
C VAL A 306 -23.44 -11.64 -9.18
N PHE A 307 -23.18 -10.69 -8.27
CA PHE A 307 -23.82 -9.37 -8.29
C PHE A 307 -23.48 -8.59 -9.57
N LEU A 308 -22.22 -8.64 -10.02
CA LEU A 308 -21.76 -7.96 -11.24
C LEU A 308 -22.34 -8.59 -12.51
N LEU A 309 -22.44 -9.92 -12.55
CA LEU A 309 -22.98 -10.66 -13.71
C LEU A 309 -24.50 -10.51 -13.87
N ARG A 310 -25.25 -10.37 -12.76
CA ARG A 310 -26.72 -10.28 -12.79
C ARG A 310 -27.28 -8.90 -13.17
N ARG A 311 -26.46 -7.86 -13.20
CA ARG A 311 -26.93 -6.49 -13.50
C ARG A 311 -27.00 -6.25 -15.01
N LYS A 312 -28.14 -5.73 -15.49
CA LYS A 312 -28.28 -5.26 -16.88
C LYS A 312 -27.26 -4.17 -17.19
N SER A 313 -26.83 -4.17 -18.45
CA SER A 313 -25.84 -3.25 -19.00
C SER A 313 -26.41 -1.83 -19.10
N ASP A 314 -26.06 -0.97 -18.15
CA ASP A 314 -26.23 0.48 -18.20
C ASP A 314 -24.84 1.14 -18.00
N GLU A 315 -24.67 2.44 -18.27
CA GLU A 315 -23.37 3.16 -18.12
C GLU A 315 -22.73 2.98 -16.73
N THR A 316 -23.54 2.98 -15.67
CA THR A 316 -23.05 2.71 -14.30
C THR A 316 -22.60 1.27 -14.09
N THR A 317 -23.13 0.32 -14.86
CA THR A 317 -22.69 -1.08 -14.86
C THR A 317 -21.40 -1.25 -15.66
N GLU A 318 -21.16 -0.46 -16.73
CA GLU A 318 -19.90 -0.50 -17.47
C GLU A 318 -18.70 -0.02 -16.64
N GLY A 319 -18.84 1.09 -15.90
CA GLY A 319 -17.78 1.56 -14.98
C GLY A 319 -17.43 0.53 -13.90
N LYS A 320 -18.43 -0.21 -13.41
CA LYS A 320 -18.23 -1.30 -12.43
C LYS A 320 -17.57 -2.53 -13.04
N ARG A 321 -17.93 -2.88 -14.28
CA ARG A 321 -17.28 -3.95 -15.04
C ARG A 321 -15.82 -3.60 -15.33
N TYR A 322 -15.54 -2.36 -15.74
CA TYR A 322 -14.17 -1.87 -15.92
C TYR A 322 -13.36 -2.00 -14.63
N ALA A 323 -13.89 -1.51 -13.49
CA ALA A 323 -13.22 -1.64 -12.20
C ALA A 323 -12.95 -3.10 -11.80
N PHE A 324 -13.88 -4.02 -12.10
CA PHE A 324 -13.70 -5.45 -11.87
C PHE A 324 -12.59 -6.05 -12.75
N TRP A 325 -12.58 -5.75 -14.05
CA TRP A 325 -11.54 -6.21 -14.98
C TRP A 325 -10.16 -5.68 -14.59
N VAL A 326 -10.06 -4.38 -14.28
CA VAL A 326 -8.82 -3.78 -13.77
C VAL A 326 -8.36 -4.49 -12.50
N SER A 327 -9.27 -4.80 -11.57
CA SER A 327 -8.92 -5.49 -10.32
C SER A 327 -8.47 -6.94 -10.54
N SER A 328 -9.09 -7.65 -11.48
CA SER A 328 -8.74 -9.03 -11.83
C SER A 328 -7.39 -9.10 -12.53
N ASP A 329 -7.16 -8.25 -13.53
CA ASP A 329 -5.89 -8.17 -14.25
C ASP A 329 -4.77 -7.63 -13.36
N PHE A 330 -5.09 -6.71 -12.45
CA PHE A 330 -4.15 -6.27 -11.42
C PHE A 330 -3.68 -7.45 -10.57
N TRP A 331 -4.59 -8.28 -10.05
CA TRP A 331 -4.23 -9.43 -9.20
C TRP A 331 -3.31 -10.42 -9.91
N SER A 332 -3.60 -10.75 -11.17
CA SER A 332 -2.78 -11.70 -11.95
C SER A 332 -1.38 -11.16 -12.22
N HIS A 333 -1.27 -9.92 -12.73
CA HIS A 333 0.01 -9.31 -13.02
C HIS A 333 0.81 -9.00 -11.76
N TYR A 334 0.14 -8.65 -10.65
CA TYR A 334 0.79 -8.38 -9.38
C TYR A 334 1.40 -9.64 -8.79
N THR A 335 0.64 -10.74 -8.79
CA THR A 335 1.12 -12.05 -8.31
C THR A 335 2.31 -12.51 -9.15
N LEU A 336 2.22 -12.39 -10.48
CA LEU A 336 3.32 -12.73 -11.38
C LEU A 336 4.56 -11.86 -11.12
N ALA A 337 4.38 -10.54 -11.01
CA ALA A 337 5.47 -9.61 -10.74
C ALA A 337 6.16 -9.91 -9.41
N LEU A 338 5.39 -10.18 -8.34
CA LEU A 338 5.96 -10.58 -7.06
C LEU A 338 6.73 -11.90 -7.15
N ILE A 339 6.18 -12.91 -7.83
CA ILE A 339 6.87 -14.19 -8.01
C ILE A 339 8.21 -13.97 -8.71
N LEU A 340 8.26 -13.14 -9.76
CA LEU A 340 9.49 -12.87 -10.50
C LEU A 340 10.51 -12.07 -9.68
N VAL A 341 10.07 -11.04 -8.94
CA VAL A 341 10.98 -10.25 -8.10
C VAL A 341 11.52 -11.10 -6.94
N CYS A 342 10.68 -11.90 -6.30
CA CYS A 342 11.09 -12.79 -5.21
C CYS A 342 11.86 -14.03 -5.67
N ALA A 343 11.76 -14.47 -6.93
CA ALA A 343 12.52 -15.59 -7.46
C ALA A 343 13.99 -15.23 -7.75
N LYS A 344 14.29 -13.93 -7.87
CA LYS A 344 15.63 -13.42 -8.12
C LYS A 344 16.41 -13.12 -6.83
N GLY A 345 15.70 -12.77 -5.75
CA GLY A 345 16.27 -12.62 -4.40
C GLY A 345 16.28 -13.94 -3.63
#